data_AF-A0A5K0XMM3-F1
#
_entry.id   AF-A0A5K0XMM3-F1
#
_cell.length_a   1.000
_cell.length_b   1.000
_cell.length_c   1.000
_cell.angle_alpha   90.00
_cell.angle_beta   90.00
_cell.angle_gamma   90.00
#
_symmetry.space_group_name_H-M   'P 1'
#
loop_
_entity.id
_entity.type
_entity.pdbx_description
1 polymer ?
#
loop_
_entity_poly.entity_id
_entity_poly.type
_entity_poly.pdbx_seq_one_letter_code
_entity_poly.pdbx_strand_id
1 'polypeptide(L)' 'WWRELQLATNLKFARDRLMDNYLWAVGVIFNPPFSVCRKGLTKVACLITAIDDVYDVYGTLDELELFSEVVE' A
#
# COMPACT_ATOMS: atom_id res chain seq x y z
N TRP A 1 3.33 12.71 -2.96
CA TRP A 1 2.41 11.72 -2.32
C TRP A 1 3.14 10.65 -1.52
N TRP A 2 3.79 9.64 -2.12
CA TRP A 2 4.38 8.53 -1.34
C TRP A 2 5.42 9.00 -0.31
N ARG A 3 6.34 9.88 -0.73
CA ARG A 3 7.31 10.51 0.19
C ARG A 3 6.67 11.43 1.24
N GLU A 4 5.53 12.04 0.93
CA GLU A 4 4.80 12.92 1.87
C GLU A 4 4.07 12.12 2.94
N LEU A 5 3.60 10.91 2.62
CA LEU A 5 2.98 9.99 3.59
C LEU A 5 3.97 9.51 4.65
N GLN A 6 5.27 9.54 4.35
CA GLN A 6 6.36 9.10 5.24
C GLN A 6 6.16 7.69 5.81
N LEU A 7 5.34 6.84 5.17
CA LEU A 7 5.06 5.48 5.64
C LEU A 7 6.34 4.65 5.67
N ALA A 8 7.17 4.71 4.62
CA ALA A 8 8.47 4.03 4.60
C ALA A 8 9.46 4.54 5.67
N THR A 9 9.25 5.76 6.20
CA THR A 9 10.08 6.33 7.27
C THR A 9 9.53 5.96 8.66
N ASN A 10 8.22 6.01 8.83
CA ASN A 10 7.52 5.76 10.10
C ASN A 10 7.39 4.27 10.40
N LEU A 11 7.09 3.49 9.38
CA LEU A 11 7.03 2.03 9.43
C LEU A 11 8.37 1.51 8.93
N LYS A 12 9.35 1.37 9.84
CA LYS A 12 10.70 0.88 9.50
C LYS A 12 10.71 -0.49 8.82
N PHE A 13 9.62 -1.24 8.95
CA PHE A 13 9.41 -2.51 8.30
C PHE A 13 8.85 -2.41 6.87
N ALA A 14 8.10 -1.35 6.58
CA ALA A 14 7.47 -1.17 5.28
C ALA A 14 8.53 -0.80 4.24
N ARG A 15 8.74 -1.68 3.26
CA ARG A 15 9.71 -1.43 2.18
C ARG A 15 9.19 -0.37 1.21
N ASP A 16 10.10 0.40 0.61
CA ASP A 16 9.74 1.32 -0.48
C ASP A 16 9.42 0.53 -1.76
N ARG A 17 8.15 0.13 -1.93
CA ARG A 17 7.63 -0.64 -3.07
C ARG A 17 6.89 0.21 -4.10
N LEU A 18 7.09 1.53 -4.12
CA LEU A 18 6.34 2.42 -5.02
C LEU A 18 6.49 2.03 -6.50
N MET A 19 7.70 1.69 -6.93
CA MET A 19 7.98 1.31 -8.32
C MET A 19 7.34 -0.02 -8.69
N ASP A 20 7.40 -1.02 -7.80
CA ASP A 20 6.81 -2.34 -8.02
C ASP A 20 5.28 -2.23 -8.13
N ASN A 21 4.67 -1.47 -7.24
CA ASN A 21 3.22 -1.22 -7.24
C ASN A 21 2.78 -0.42 -8.48
N TYR A 22 3.60 0.53 -8.96
CA TYR A 22 3.30 1.24 -10.19
C TYR A 22 3.42 0.33 -11.42
N LEU A 23 4.43 -0.54 -11.45
CA LEU A 23 4.59 -1.54 -12.52
C LEU A 23 3.40 -2.50 -12.55
N TRP A 24 2.96 -2.97 -11.39
CA TRP A 24 1.75 -3.80 -11.28
C TRP A 24 0.52 -3.06 -11.82
N ALA A 25 0.32 -1.79 -11.44
CA ALA A 25 -0.78 -0.98 -11.97
C ALA A 25 -0.73 -0.76 -13.49
N VAL A 26 0.47 -0.64 -14.08
CA VAL A 26 0.66 -0.61 -15.53
C VAL A 26 0.28 -1.96 -16.15
N GLY A 27 0.65 -3.08 -15.53
CA GLY A 27 0.27 -4.42 -15.97
C GLY A 27 -1.25 -4.64 -16.00
N VAL A 28 -1.98 -4.09 -15.02
CA VAL A 28 -3.44 -4.17 -14.96
C VAL A 28 -4.11 -3.26 -16.00
N ILE A 29 -3.66 -2.00 -16.14
CA ILE A 29 -4.27 -1.02 -17.05
C ILE A 29 -3.20 -0.23 -17.83
N PHE A 30 -2.69 -0.83 -18.90
CA PHE A 30 -1.56 -0.26 -19.65
C PHE A 30 -1.96 0.87 -20.61
N ASN A 31 -3.22 0.93 -21.07
CA ASN A 31 -3.68 1.89 -22.07
C ASN A 31 -3.36 3.36 -21.65
N PRO A 32 -2.73 4.18 -22.53
CA PRO A 32 -2.30 5.54 -22.22
C PRO A 32 -3.33 6.45 -21.52
N PRO A 33 -4.62 6.52 -21.93
CA PRO A 33 -5.57 7.45 -21.33
C PRO A 33 -5.88 7.18 -19.85
N PHE A 34 -5.58 5.99 -19.33
CA PHE A 34 -5.89 5.62 -17.94
C PHE A 34 -4.79 6.01 -16.93
N SER A 35 -4.04 7.08 -17.20
CA SER A 35 -2.97 7.53 -16.29
C SER A 35 -3.47 7.87 -14.89
N VAL A 36 -4.67 8.45 -14.77
CA VAL A 36 -5.30 8.75 -13.48
C VAL A 36 -5.67 7.48 -12.72
N CYS A 37 -6.25 6.49 -13.42
CA CYS A 37 -6.57 5.18 -12.85
C CYS A 37 -5.31 4.47 -12.36
N ARG A 38 -4.22 4.44 -13.14
CA ARG A 38 -2.94 3.85 -12.72
C ARG A 38 -2.38 4.53 -11.48
N LYS A 39 -2.43 5.86 -11.40
CA LYS A 39 -2.02 6.60 -10.21
C LYS A 39 -2.87 6.21 -8.99
N GLY A 40 -4.19 6.13 -9.13
CA GLY A 40 -5.09 5.68 -8.06
C GLY A 40 -4.79 4.25 -7.61
N LEU A 41 -4.65 3.32 -8.57
CA LEU A 41 -4.36 1.92 -8.32
C LEU A 41 -3.01 1.72 -7.62
N THR A 42 -1.98 2.48 -8.01
CA THR A 42 -0.67 2.45 -7.35
C THR A 42 -0.77 2.87 -5.89
N LYS A 43 -1.57 3.92 -5.58
CA LYS A 43 -1.77 4.37 -4.20
C LYS A 43 -2.45 3.31 -3.35
N VAL A 44 -3.51 2.70 -3.89
CA VAL A 44 -4.24 1.61 -3.23
C VAL A 44 -3.32 0.40 -3.02
N ALA A 45 -2.58 -0.01 -4.04
CA ALA A 45 -1.62 -1.12 -3.94
C ALA A 45 -0.56 -0.86 -2.86
N CYS A 46 0.01 0.34 -2.78
CA CYS A 46 0.95 0.70 -1.71
C CYS A 46 0.35 0.56 -0.31
N LEU A 47 -0.90 0.99 -0.11
CA LEU A 47 -1.58 0.85 1.18
C LEU A 47 -1.89 -0.61 1.50
N ILE A 48 -2.39 -1.38 0.52
CA ILE A 48 -2.65 -2.81 0.68
C ILE A 48 -1.37 -3.53 1.08
N THR A 49 -0.25 -3.32 0.40
CA THR A 49 1.01 -4.00 0.75
C THR A 49 1.53 -3.61 2.13
N ALA A 50 1.29 -2.38 2.58
CA ALA A 50 1.69 -1.96 3.92
C ALA A 50 0.81 -2.58 5.02
N ILE A 51 -0.50 -2.70 4.76
CA ILE A 51 -1.44 -3.38 5.67
C ILE A 51 -1.17 -4.89 5.67
N ASP A 52 -0.89 -5.48 4.52
CA ASP A 52 -0.53 -6.91 4.39
C ASP A 52 0.69 -7.24 5.24
N ASP A 53 1.78 -6.46 5.13
CA ASP A 53 2.98 -6.61 5.98
C ASP A 53 2.61 -6.54 7.49
N VAL A 54 1.64 -5.69 7.88
CA VAL A 54 1.15 -5.59 9.27
C VAL A 54 0.40 -6.86 9.67
N TYR A 55 -0.49 -7.39 8.84
CA TYR A 55 -1.31 -8.56 9.17
C TYR A 55 -0.54 -9.89 9.08
N ASP A 56 0.48 -9.99 8.24
CA ASP A 56 1.18 -11.26 7.97
C ASP A 56 2.42 -11.50 8.86
N VAL A 57 3.13 -10.43 9.25
CA VAL A 57 4.44 -10.52 9.91
C VAL A 57 4.54 -9.66 11.17
N TYR A 58 4.04 -8.42 11.16
CA TYR A 58 4.40 -7.44 12.20
C TYR A 58 3.39 -7.23 13.33
N GLY A 59 2.10 -7.43 13.08
CA GLY A 59 1.03 -7.19 14.04
C GLY A 59 0.80 -8.38 14.97
N THR A 60 0.52 -8.10 16.24
CA THR A 60 -0.02 -9.10 17.17
C THR A 60 -1.52 -9.24 16.97
N LEU A 61 -2.10 -10.39 17.35
CA LEU A 61 -3.53 -10.64 17.16
C LEU A 61 -4.41 -9.54 17.78
N ASP A 62 -4.09 -9.11 19.00
CA ASP A 62 -4.83 -8.05 19.71
C ASP A 62 -4.77 -6.71 18.95
N GLU A 63 -3.61 -6.34 18.38
CA GLU A 63 -3.46 -5.13 17.56
C GLU A 63 -4.23 -5.22 16.24
N LEU A 64 -4.25 -6.41 15.62
CA LEU A 64 -4.96 -6.64 14.37
C LEU A 64 -6.48 -6.63 14.55
N GLU A 65 -7.00 -7.15 15.67
CA GLU A 65 -8.41 -7.04 16.03
C GLU A 65 -8.82 -5.57 16.20
N LEU A 66 -8.04 -4.80 16.96
CA LEU A 66 -8.28 -3.36 17.14
C LEU A 66 -8.23 -2.59 15.82
N PHE A 67 -7.26 -2.87 14.95
CA PHE A 67 -7.18 -2.23 13.64
C PHE A 67 -8.39 -2.59 12.78
N SER A 68 -8.83 -3.84 12.80
CA SER A 68 -10.00 -4.30 12.04
C SER A 68 -11.29 -3.62 12.51
N GLU A 69 -11.48 -3.52 13.83
CA GLU A 69 -12.64 -2.85 14.44
C GLU A 69 -12.72 -1.37 14.07
N VAL A 70 -11.59 -0.68 13.94
CA VAL A 70 -11.55 0.74 13.54
C VAL A 70 -11.90 0.95 12.06
N VAL A 71 -11.72 -0.06 11.21
CA VAL A 71 -11.95 0.02 9.76
C VAL A 71 -13.39 -0.34 9.37
N GLU A 72 -14.05 -1.21 10.14
CA GLU A 72 -15.48 -1.56 9.98
C GLU A 72 -16.43 -0.38 10.25
#